data_AF-A0A7S7QH02-F1
#
_entry.id   AF-A0A7S7QH02-F1
#
_cell.length_a   1.000
_cell.length_b   1.000
_cell.length_c   1.000
_cell.angle_alpha   90.00
_cell.angle_beta   90.00
_cell.angle_gamma   90.00
#
_symmetry.space_group_name_H-M   'P 1'
#
loop_
_entity.id
_entity.type
_entity.pdbx_description
1 polymer ?
#
loop_
_entity_poly.entity_id
_entity_poly.type
_entity_poly.pdbx_seq_one_letter_code
_entity_poly.pdbx_strand_id
1 'polypeptide(L)'
;MLLITTTGGALAHDHQHPDLNGWYEGLHSSKGPCCDGTDAQHIDDVDWETRNGHYRVRIDGEWIDVPNEAVVPGPNLSGRPIVWPYYIDGHPKARCFMPGSMG
;
A
#
# COMPACT_ATOMS: atom_id res chain seq x y z
N MET A 1 3.85 -28.11 -25.52
CA MET A 1 3.68 -27.72 -24.11
C MET A 1 3.48 -26.21 -24.09
N LEU A 2 2.24 -25.75 -24.06
CA LEU A 2 1.94 -24.31 -24.06
C LEU A 2 2.00 -23.84 -22.60
N LEU A 3 3.11 -23.23 -22.19
CA LEU A 3 3.21 -22.55 -20.91
C LEU A 3 2.44 -21.25 -21.04
N ILE A 4 1.16 -21.27 -20.67
CA ILE A 4 0.35 -20.07 -20.53
C ILE A 4 0.79 -19.42 -19.21
N THR A 5 1.84 -18.60 -19.25
CA THR A 5 2.18 -17.72 -18.14
C THR A 5 1.22 -16.54 -18.19
N THR A 6 0.05 -16.68 -17.55
CA THR A 6 -0.73 -15.51 -17.15
C THR A 6 -0.01 -14.85 -15.98
N THR A 7 1.02 -14.06 -16.27
CA THR A 7 1.45 -13.01 -15.33
C THR A 7 0.37 -11.93 -15.39
N GLY A 8 -0.70 -12.14 -14.62
CA GLY A 8 -1.56 -11.04 -14.20
C GLY A 8 -0.75 -10.19 -13.24
N GLY A 9 0.08 -9.30 -13.78
CA GLY A 9 0.85 -8.33 -13.00
C GLY A 9 -0.14 -7.46 -12.24
N ALA A 10 -0.12 -7.56 -10.91
CA ALA A 10 -0.96 -6.76 -10.05
C ALA A 10 -0.39 -5.33 -10.05
N LEU A 11 -1.09 -4.42 -10.72
CA LEU A 11 -0.59 -3.08 -10.99
C LEU A 11 -0.75 -2.16 -9.78
N ALA A 12 0.10 -2.31 -8.76
CA ALA A 12 0.48 -1.11 -8.03
C ALA A 12 1.54 -0.41 -8.87
N HIS A 13 1.21 0.75 -9.42
CA HIS A 13 2.17 1.48 -10.23
C HIS A 13 1.98 2.98 -10.04
N ASP A 14 3.12 3.66 -9.90
CA ASP A 14 3.17 5.09 -10.06
C ASP A 14 3.49 5.36 -11.53
N HIS A 15 2.50 5.87 -12.27
CA HIS A 15 2.64 6.19 -13.70
C HIS A 15 3.75 7.22 -13.97
N GLN A 16 4.10 8.04 -12.97
CA GLN A 16 5.18 9.03 -13.07
C GLN A 16 6.56 8.41 -12.83
N HIS A 17 6.61 7.24 -12.18
CA HIS A 17 7.83 6.52 -11.82
C HIS A 17 7.76 5.04 -12.24
N PRO A 18 7.70 4.74 -13.56
CA PRO A 18 7.59 3.37 -14.05
C PRO A 18 8.82 2.50 -13.74
N ASP A 19 9.96 3.13 -13.42
CA ASP A 19 11.15 2.46 -12.93
C ASP A 19 10.93 1.76 -11.57
N LEU A 20 9.93 2.18 -10.80
CA LEU A 20 9.55 1.58 -9.52
C LEU A 20 8.56 0.42 -9.64
N ASN A 21 8.07 0.07 -10.84
CA ASN A 21 7.04 -0.96 -11.01
C ASN A 21 7.44 -2.31 -10.40
N GLY A 22 8.68 -2.78 -10.64
CA GLY A 22 9.16 -4.04 -10.07
C GLY A 22 9.30 -3.99 -8.54
N TRP A 23 9.55 -2.80 -7.97
CA TRP A 23 9.54 -2.61 -6.52
C TRP A 23 8.12 -2.71 -5.97
N TYR A 24 7.17 -2.00 -6.59
CA TYR A 24 5.75 -2.07 -6.23
C TYR A 24 5.20 -3.50 -6.27
N GLU A 25 5.48 -4.24 -7.34
CA GLU A 25 5.08 -5.65 -7.48
C GLU A 25 5.66 -6.57 -6.39
N GLY A 26 6.82 -6.21 -5.83
CA GLY A 26 7.48 -6.96 -4.76
C GLY A 26 6.95 -6.65 -3.35
N LEU A 27 6.11 -5.62 -3.18
CA LEU A 27 5.64 -5.20 -1.87
C LEU A 27 4.66 -6.23 -1.28
N HIS A 28 4.95 -6.63 -0.06
CA HIS A 28 4.14 -7.55 0.72
C HIS A 28 4.15 -7.14 2.18
N SER A 29 3.02 -7.33 2.85
CA SER A 29 2.91 -7.25 4.31
C SER A 29 2.81 -8.67 4.89
N SER A 30 2.63 -8.78 6.21
CA SER A 30 2.34 -10.07 6.84
C SER A 30 0.96 -10.62 6.44
N LYS A 31 0.10 -9.79 5.81
CA LYS A 31 -1.16 -10.23 5.19
C LYS A 31 -0.99 -10.81 3.78
N GLY A 32 0.21 -10.72 3.19
CA GLY A 32 0.50 -11.18 1.83
C GLY A 32 0.84 -10.04 0.86
N PRO A 33 0.76 -10.28 -0.46
CA PRO A 33 1.03 -9.26 -1.47
C PRO A 33 0.11 -8.04 -1.30
N CYS A 34 0.66 -6.84 -1.49
CA CYS A 34 -0.10 -5.60 -1.37
C CYS A 34 -1.02 -5.36 -2.56
N CYS A 35 -0.52 -5.68 -3.75
CA CYS A 35 -1.23 -5.54 -5.01
C CYS A 35 -2.24 -6.69 -5.18
N ASP A 36 -3.52 -6.37 -5.31
CA ASP A 36 -4.58 -7.32 -5.70
C ASP A 36 -5.08 -7.12 -7.13
N GLY A 37 -4.36 -6.30 -7.92
CA GLY A 37 -4.80 -5.83 -9.23
C GLY A 37 -5.39 -4.43 -9.23
N THR A 38 -5.45 -3.77 -8.07
CA THR A 38 -5.78 -2.34 -7.94
C THR A 38 -4.54 -1.47 -7.75
N ASP A 39 -4.66 -0.20 -8.15
CA ASP A 39 -3.61 0.80 -8.00
C ASP A 39 -3.34 1.10 -6.53
N ALA A 40 -2.07 1.39 -6.25
CA ALA A 40 -1.67 1.92 -4.96
C ALA A 40 -2.20 3.34 -4.78
N GLN A 41 -2.71 3.66 -3.59
CA GLN A 41 -3.11 5.03 -3.26
C GLN A 41 -1.98 5.74 -2.53
N HIS A 42 -1.48 6.83 -3.11
CA HIS A 42 -0.67 7.79 -2.35
C HIS A 42 -1.59 8.64 -1.47
N ILE A 43 -1.13 8.92 -0.26
CA ILE A 43 -1.78 9.85 0.66
C ILE A 43 -0.82 11.00 0.97
N ASP A 44 -1.34 12.11 1.47
CA ASP A 44 -0.50 13.20 1.93
C ASP A 44 0.06 12.90 3.32
N ASP A 45 1.15 13.56 3.71
CA ASP A 45 1.76 13.37 5.02
C ASP A 45 0.83 13.73 6.18
N VAL A 46 -0.13 14.63 5.95
CA VAL A 46 -1.17 15.01 6.93
C VAL A 46 -2.29 13.98 7.04
N ASP A 47 -2.36 13.04 6.10
CA ASP A 47 -3.36 11.97 6.05
C ASP A 47 -2.85 10.67 6.67
N TRP A 48 -1.72 10.70 7.37
CA TRP A 48 -1.31 9.61 8.24
C TRP A 48 -0.62 10.11 9.51
N GLU A 49 -0.70 9.32 10.56
CA GLU A 49 -0.07 9.62 11.84
C GLU A 49 0.44 8.35 12.52
N THR A 50 1.43 8.49 13.41
CA THR A 50 1.71 7.46 14.41
C THR A 50 1.03 7.84 15.71
N ARG A 51 0.16 6.96 16.21
CA ARG A 51 -0.54 7.11 17.48
C ARG A 51 -0.34 5.86 18.33
N ASN A 52 0.19 6.03 19.54
CA ASN A 52 0.46 4.94 20.49
C ASN A 52 1.30 3.79 19.91
N GLY A 53 2.26 4.09 19.03
CA GLY A 53 3.12 3.08 18.39
C GLY A 53 2.48 2.36 17.20
N HIS A 54 1.30 2.78 16.77
CA HIS A 54 0.61 2.25 15.58
C HIS A 54 0.38 3.34 14.56
N TYR A 55 0.24 2.97 13.28
CA TYR A 55 -0.11 3.93 12.24
C TYR A 55 -1.62 4.11 12.14
N ARG A 56 -2.05 5.31 11.81
CA ARG A 56 -3.40 5.61 11.36
C ARG A 56 -3.31 6.33 10.03
N VAL A 57 -4.25 6.05 9.16
CA VAL A 57 -4.34 6.65 7.82
C VAL A 57 -5.75 7.16 7.59
N ARG A 58 -5.89 8.30 6.93
CA ARG A 58 -7.15 8.88 6.51
C ARG A 58 -7.41 8.50 5.05
N ILE A 59 -8.48 7.74 4.83
CA ILE A 59 -8.92 7.29 3.51
C ILE A 59 -10.37 7.74 3.35
N ASP A 60 -10.69 8.45 2.28
CA ASP A 60 -12.04 8.98 2.02
C ASP A 60 -12.62 9.79 3.20
N GLY A 61 -11.75 10.49 3.94
CA GLY A 61 -12.12 11.28 5.11
C GLY A 61 -12.28 10.47 6.41
N GLU A 62 -12.18 9.15 6.38
CA GLU A 62 -12.25 8.28 7.55
C GLU A 62 -10.84 7.93 8.05
N TRP A 63 -10.59 8.17 9.34
CA TRP A 63 -9.36 7.73 10.00
C TRP A 63 -9.47 6.26 10.40
N ILE A 64 -8.59 5.43 9.85
CA ILE A 64 -8.52 3.99 10.16
C ILE A 64 -7.21 3.65 10.86
N ASP A 65 -7.28 2.74 11.83
CA ASP A 65 -6.08 2.16 12.43
C ASP A 65 -5.48 1.12 11.47
N VAL A 66 -4.19 1.25 11.20
CA VAL A 66 -3.44 0.30 10.38
C VAL A 66 -3.03 -0.87 11.26
N PRO A 67 -3.49 -2.09 10.97
CA PRO A 67 -3.04 -3.26 11.71
C PRO A 67 -1.54 -3.48 11.49
N ASN A 68 -0.81 -3.91 12.52
CA ASN A 68 0.65 -4.09 12.43
C ASN A 68 1.04 -5.05 11.29
N GLU A 69 0.24 -6.09 11.07
CA GLU A 69 0.45 -7.07 10.01
C GLU A 69 0.20 -6.51 8.59
N ALA A 70 -0.43 -5.34 8.46
CA ALA A 70 -0.59 -4.62 7.20
C ALA A 70 0.59 -3.67 6.91
N VAL A 71 1.49 -3.44 7.87
CA VAL A 71 2.65 -2.58 7.65
C VAL A 71 3.65 -3.30 6.74
N VAL A 72 4.05 -2.63 5.67
CA VAL A 72 5.04 -3.12 4.72
C VAL A 72 6.44 -2.89 5.28
N PRO A 73 7.28 -3.92 5.44
CA PRO A 73 8.65 -3.77 5.91
C PRO A 73 9.56 -3.26 4.78
N GLY A 74 10.69 -2.64 5.17
CA GLY A 74 11.72 -2.21 4.23
C GLY A 74 11.65 -0.72 3.87
N PRO A 75 12.55 -0.25 2.98
CA PRO A 75 12.62 1.15 2.61
C PRO A 75 11.47 1.54 1.67
N ASN A 76 10.93 2.74 1.86
CA ASN A 76 9.97 3.35 0.94
C ASN A 76 10.72 4.07 -0.20
N LEU A 77 10.75 3.47 -1.40
CA LEU A 77 11.44 4.05 -2.56
C LEU A 77 10.63 5.13 -3.28
N SER A 78 9.31 5.20 -3.06
CA SER A 78 8.45 6.28 -3.56
C SER A 78 8.61 7.56 -2.74
N GLY A 79 9.12 7.45 -1.50
CA GLY A 79 9.32 8.58 -0.58
C GLY A 79 8.03 9.08 0.08
N ARG A 80 6.88 8.87 -0.55
CA ARG A 80 5.54 9.22 -0.05
C ARG A 80 4.87 8.04 0.64
N PRO A 81 4.03 8.26 1.65
CA PRO A 81 3.20 7.20 2.23
C PRO A 81 2.26 6.58 1.19
N ILE A 82 2.11 5.26 1.23
CA ILE A 82 1.31 4.48 0.28
C ILE A 82 0.36 3.55 1.04
N VAL A 83 -0.88 3.46 0.59
CA VAL A 83 -1.87 2.53 1.15
C VAL A 83 -2.57 1.75 0.03
N TRP A 84 -2.85 0.48 0.31
CA TRP A 84 -3.74 -0.36 -0.50
C TRP A 84 -5.02 -0.59 0.28
N PRO A 85 -6.06 0.24 0.05
CA PRO A 85 -7.32 0.08 0.73
C PRO A 85 -8.10 -1.10 0.17
N TYR A 86 -8.94 -1.66 1.02
CA TYR A 86 -10.09 -2.44 0.60
C TYR A 86 -11.27 -2.05 1.48
N TYR A 87 -12.48 -2.30 1.01
CA TYR A 87 -13.69 -1.84 1.69
C TYR A 87 -14.48 -3.02 2.25
N ILE A 88 -14.86 -2.94 3.52
CA ILE A 88 -15.82 -3.84 4.15
C ILE A 88 -16.99 -2.98 4.62
N ASP A 89 -18.21 -3.30 4.18
CA ASP A 89 -19.43 -2.58 4.54
C ASP A 89 -19.35 -1.05 4.28
N GLY A 90 -18.62 -0.65 3.24
CA GLY A 90 -18.42 0.75 2.87
C GLY A 90 -17.32 1.48 3.66
N HIS A 91 -16.68 0.82 4.63
CA HIS A 91 -15.60 1.39 5.42
C HIS A 91 -14.22 0.95 4.89
N PRO A 92 -13.27 1.89 4.72
CA PRO A 92 -11.93 1.54 4.28
C PRO A 92 -11.19 0.71 5.34
N LYS A 93 -10.31 -0.17 4.87
CA LYS A 93 -9.37 -0.97 5.66
C LYS A 93 -8.04 -1.01 4.91
N ALA A 94 -6.93 -1.03 5.65
CA ALA A 94 -5.61 -1.14 5.04
C ALA A 94 -5.24 -2.62 4.83
N ARG A 95 -5.09 -3.05 3.56
CA ARG A 95 -4.44 -4.34 3.25
C ARG A 95 -2.94 -4.22 3.45
N CYS A 96 -2.39 -3.16 2.89
CA CYS A 96 -1.00 -2.77 3.07
C CYS A 96 -0.89 -1.28 3.35
N PHE A 97 0.10 -0.93 4.14
CA PHE A 97 0.50 0.45 4.39
C PHE A 97 2.02 0.52 4.41
N MET A 98 2.60 1.33 3.53
CA MET A 98 4.00 1.68 3.56
C MET A 98 4.12 3.12 4.08
N PRO A 99 4.66 3.33 5.28
CA PRO A 99 4.80 4.67 5.82
C PRO A 99 5.71 5.51 4.91
N GLY A 100 5.44 6.81 4.88
CA GLY A 100 6.35 7.76 4.26
C GLY A 100 7.69 7.77 5.01
N SER A 101 8.71 8.33 4.37
CA SER A 101 9.91 8.72 5.10
C SER A 101 9.47 9.81 6.08
N MET A 102 9.35 9.50 7.38
CA MET A 102 9.25 10.58 8.37
C MET A 102 10.50 11.42 8.20
N GLY A 103 10.36 12.62 7.63
CA GLY A 103 11.44 13.59 7.52
C GLY A 103 12.02 13.95 8.87
#